data_AF-A0A419J4D1-F1
#
_entry.id   AF-A0A419J4D1-F1
#
_cell.length_a   1.000
_cell.length_b   1.000
_cell.length_c   1.000
_cell.angle_alpha   90.00
_cell.angle_beta   90.00
_cell.angle_gamma   90.00
#
_symmetry.space_group_name_H-M   'P 1'
#
loop_
_entity.id
_entity.type
_entity.pdbx_description
1 polymer ?
#
loop_
_entity_poly.entity_id
_entity_poly.type
_entity_poly.pdbx_seq_one_letter_code
_entity_poly.pdbx_strand_id
1 'polypeptide(L)'
;MIKLNCWEIKKCGREPNGKHIPDLGVCPVATDISSNGINSGKNAGRICWDVPHTLCEGKIHDDFSQKAFSCVSCEVFSRVRAEEGALNFSLLKIFHYSQPAELINNSDVHFDLRAQLPHLPQEIIITDSTGESGKYRRTGR
;
A
#
# COMPACT_ATOMS: atom_id res chain seq x y z
N MET A 1 21.14 12.34 11.99
CA MET A 1 20.61 13.16 10.87
C MET A 1 19.10 13.06 10.86
N ILE A 2 18.41 14.13 10.45
CA ILE A 2 16.95 14.14 10.30
C ILE A 2 16.58 13.37 9.03
N LYS A 3 15.68 12.38 9.14
CA LYS A 3 15.19 11.60 8.00
C LYS A 3 13.94 12.26 7.45
N LEU A 4 13.92 12.51 6.13
CA LEU A 4 12.86 13.28 5.48
C LEU A 4 11.76 12.39 4.93
N ASN A 5 10.53 12.88 4.97
CA ASN A 5 9.36 12.30 4.33
C ASN A 5 9.30 12.66 2.83
N CYS A 6 8.48 11.94 2.06
CA CYS A 6 8.38 12.14 0.62
C CYS A 6 8.00 13.58 0.23
N TRP A 7 7.13 14.24 0.99
CA TRP A 7 6.70 15.62 0.70
C TRP A 7 7.80 16.65 0.98
N GLU A 8 8.71 16.39 1.93
CA GLU A 8 9.88 17.24 2.20
C GLU A 8 10.94 17.10 1.10
N ILE A 9 11.10 15.88 0.55
CA ILE A 9 12.01 15.59 -0.56
C ILE A 9 11.47 16.15 -1.87
N LYS A 10 10.23 15.78 -2.24
CA LYS A 10 9.60 16.17 -3.52
C LYS A 10 9.08 17.60 -3.51
N LYS A 11 8.88 18.21 -2.33
CA LYS A 11 8.31 19.56 -2.16
C LYS A 11 6.98 19.74 -2.91
N CYS A 12 6.13 18.71 -2.88
CA CYS A 12 4.90 18.68 -3.66
C CYS A 12 3.80 19.61 -3.12
N GLY A 13 3.91 20.08 -1.86
CA GLY A 13 2.98 21.04 -1.27
C GLY A 13 1.61 20.47 -0.93
N ARG A 14 1.51 19.14 -0.78
CA ARG A 14 0.26 18.42 -0.43
C ARG A 14 0.31 17.78 0.96
N GLU A 15 1.34 18.07 1.75
CA GLU A 15 1.36 17.85 3.20
C GLU A 15 0.29 18.69 3.91
N PRO A 16 -0.10 18.38 5.16
CA PRO A 16 -0.99 19.23 5.94
C PRO A 16 -0.51 20.68 5.98
N ASN A 17 -1.41 21.62 5.72
CA ASN A 17 -1.14 23.05 5.52
C ASN A 17 -0.24 23.39 4.31
N GLY A 18 -0.06 22.45 3.37
CA GLY A 18 0.68 22.65 2.14
C GLY A 18 -0.04 23.58 1.16
N LYS A 19 0.75 24.31 0.37
CA LYS A 19 0.27 25.34 -0.57
C LYS A 19 -0.68 24.84 -1.67
N HIS A 20 -0.69 23.54 -1.99
CA HIS A 20 -1.52 22.97 -3.05
C HIS A 20 -2.76 22.24 -2.50
N ILE A 21 -3.05 22.33 -1.20
CA ILE A 21 -4.29 21.77 -0.63
C ILE A 21 -5.54 22.36 -1.29
N PRO A 22 -5.67 23.68 -1.53
CA PRO A 22 -6.89 24.24 -2.12
C PRO A 22 -7.23 23.65 -3.50
N ASP A 23 -6.21 23.31 -4.29
CA ASP A 23 -6.39 22.87 -5.68
C ASP A 23 -6.40 21.34 -5.82
N LEU A 24 -5.56 20.64 -5.04
CA LEU A 24 -5.29 19.21 -5.20
C LEU A 24 -5.68 18.36 -3.98
N GLY A 25 -6.13 18.99 -2.90
CA GLY A 25 -6.39 18.35 -1.62
C GLY A 25 -5.13 17.81 -0.92
N VAL A 26 -5.32 17.38 0.32
CA VAL A 26 -4.26 16.78 1.14
C VAL A 26 -3.87 15.41 0.57
N CYS A 27 -2.57 15.13 0.53
CA CYS A 27 -2.05 13.84 0.08
C CYS A 27 -2.39 12.74 1.09
N PRO A 28 -2.94 11.58 0.66
CA PRO A 28 -3.29 10.48 1.57
C PRO A 28 -2.07 9.95 2.34
N VAL A 29 -0.88 10.00 1.73
CA VAL A 29 0.39 9.62 2.37
C VAL A 29 0.68 10.45 3.63
N ALA A 30 0.30 11.74 3.60
CA ALA A 30 0.58 12.66 4.69
C ALA A 30 -0.47 12.57 5.81
N THR A 31 -1.54 11.78 5.63
CA THR A 31 -2.62 11.58 6.61
C THR A 31 -2.76 10.13 7.07
N ASP A 32 -2.04 9.18 6.46
CA ASP A 32 -2.08 7.78 6.87
C ASP A 32 -1.31 7.53 8.18
N ILE A 33 -2.00 7.76 9.30
CA ILE A 33 -1.48 7.55 10.65
C ILE A 33 -1.14 6.09 10.92
N SER A 34 -1.81 5.15 10.24
CA SER A 34 -1.61 3.73 10.46
C SER A 34 -0.25 3.22 9.95
N SER A 35 0.45 4.02 9.16
CA SER A 35 1.82 3.78 8.70
C SER A 35 2.88 4.55 9.51
N ASN A 36 2.45 5.32 10.51
CA ASN A 36 3.36 6.18 11.26
C ASN A 36 4.47 5.37 11.97
N GLY A 37 5.72 5.83 11.84
CA GLY A 37 6.90 5.17 12.39
C GLY A 37 7.55 4.15 11.45
N ILE A 38 6.85 3.69 10.41
CA ILE A 38 7.43 2.77 9.42
C ILE A 38 8.56 3.48 8.68
N ASN A 39 9.69 2.77 8.55
CA ASN A 39 10.94 3.35 8.08
C ASN A 39 11.20 4.68 8.78
N SER A 40 11.18 4.75 10.12
CA SER A 40 11.45 5.98 10.89
C SER A 40 10.72 7.25 10.39
N GLY A 41 9.54 7.10 9.76
CA GLY A 41 8.83 8.17 9.05
C GLY A 41 7.62 8.69 9.80
N LYS A 42 7.09 9.84 9.36
CA LYS A 42 5.80 10.36 9.84
C LYS A 42 4.70 9.89 8.91
N ASN A 43 3.61 9.35 9.46
CA ASN A 43 2.52 8.74 8.68
C ASN A 43 3.10 7.79 7.62
N ALA A 44 2.61 7.78 6.39
CA ALA A 44 3.19 6.98 5.31
C ALA A 44 4.35 7.68 4.56
N GLY A 45 4.90 8.78 5.08
CA GLY A 45 5.84 9.64 4.36
C GLY A 45 7.12 8.95 3.88
N ARG A 46 7.57 7.91 4.59
CA ARG A 46 8.75 7.09 4.24
C ARG A 46 8.39 5.67 3.80
N ILE A 47 7.13 5.47 3.44
CA ILE A 47 6.64 4.26 2.76
C ILE A 47 5.62 4.65 1.67
N CYS A 48 5.82 5.83 1.07
CA CYS A 48 4.80 6.44 0.21
C CYS A 48 4.46 5.56 -0.99
N TRP A 49 5.39 4.70 -1.46
CA TRP A 49 5.19 3.74 -2.55
C TRP A 49 4.12 2.69 -2.27
N ASP A 50 3.80 2.42 -1.02
CA ASP A 50 2.80 1.43 -0.58
C ASP A 50 1.37 2.01 -0.51
N VAL A 51 1.21 3.32 -0.71
CA VAL A 51 -0.10 3.99 -0.64
C VAL A 51 -0.62 4.28 -2.06
N PRO A 52 -1.71 3.69 -2.56
CA PRO A 52 -2.23 4.01 -3.90
C PRO A 52 -2.85 5.42 -3.96
N HIS A 53 -3.30 5.85 -5.15
CA HIS A 53 -4.01 7.13 -5.35
C HIS A 53 -3.21 8.38 -4.97
N THR A 54 -1.88 8.34 -5.13
CA THR A 54 -1.02 9.50 -4.94
C THR A 54 -0.72 10.20 -6.25
N LEU A 55 -0.61 11.53 -6.19
CA LEU A 55 -0.15 12.35 -7.31
C LEU A 55 1.35 12.58 -7.18
N CYS A 56 2.16 11.75 -7.83
CA CYS A 56 3.61 11.93 -7.93
C CYS A 56 3.94 12.45 -9.33
N GLU A 57 4.76 13.50 -9.43
CA GLU A 57 5.21 14.05 -10.73
C GLU A 57 4.05 14.48 -11.66
N GLY A 58 2.93 14.91 -11.09
CA GLY A 58 1.74 15.31 -11.83
C GLY A 58 0.92 14.15 -12.41
N LYS A 59 1.30 12.90 -12.13
CA LYS A 59 0.57 11.70 -12.56
C LYS A 59 -0.13 11.04 -11.38
N ILE A 60 -1.39 10.65 -11.59
CA ILE A 60 -2.12 9.81 -10.64
C ILE A 60 -1.67 8.38 -10.90
N HIS A 61 -1.18 7.72 -9.87
CA HIS A 61 -0.97 6.27 -9.90
C HIS A 61 -2.23 5.61 -9.34
N ASP A 62 -3.02 5.06 -10.26
CA ASP A 62 -4.35 4.50 -10.04
C ASP A 62 -4.30 3.06 -9.49
N ASP A 63 -3.26 2.30 -9.81
CA ASP A 63 -3.04 0.96 -9.26
C ASP A 63 -1.74 0.81 -8.45
N PHE A 64 -1.73 -0.20 -7.57
CA PHE A 64 -0.60 -0.52 -6.70
C PHE A 64 0.63 -1.03 -7.47
N SER A 65 0.41 -1.79 -8.55
CA SER A 65 1.46 -2.46 -9.33
C SER A 65 2.31 -1.46 -10.13
N GLN A 66 1.66 -0.53 -10.82
CA GLN A 66 2.27 0.61 -11.52
C GLN A 66 3.05 1.47 -10.54
N LYS A 67 2.51 1.66 -9.33
CA LYS A 67 3.18 2.46 -8.32
C LYS A 67 4.41 1.76 -7.76
N ALA A 68 4.31 0.50 -7.37
CA ALA A 68 5.42 -0.29 -6.84
C ALA A 68 6.59 -0.30 -7.83
N PHE A 69 6.32 -0.56 -9.12
CA PHE A 69 7.36 -0.62 -10.15
C PHE A 69 8.02 0.75 -10.40
N SER A 70 7.23 1.81 -10.62
CA SER A 70 7.77 3.15 -10.86
C SER A 70 8.51 3.73 -9.65
N CYS A 71 8.11 3.33 -8.44
CA CYS A 71 8.73 3.80 -7.22
C CYS A 71 10.08 3.14 -6.92
N VAL A 72 10.42 1.97 -7.47
CA VAL A 72 11.78 1.40 -7.29
C VAL A 72 12.85 2.35 -7.85
N SER A 73 12.54 3.06 -8.94
CA SER A 73 13.42 4.09 -9.52
C SER A 73 13.25 5.50 -8.91
N CYS A 74 12.37 5.67 -7.92
CA CYS A 74 12.12 6.97 -7.31
C CYS A 74 13.26 7.36 -6.34
N GLU A 75 13.60 8.66 -6.32
CA GLU A 75 14.60 9.21 -5.40
C GLU A 75 14.23 8.99 -3.93
N VAL A 76 12.93 9.04 -3.60
CA VAL A 76 12.44 8.84 -2.23
C VAL A 76 12.71 7.41 -1.79
N PHE A 77 12.37 6.43 -2.63
CA PHE A 77 12.60 5.02 -2.34
C PHE A 77 14.09 4.73 -2.15
N SER A 78 14.92 5.17 -3.11
CA SER A 78 16.37 4.97 -3.07
C SER A 78 17.00 5.57 -1.83
N ARG A 79 16.57 6.78 -1.45
CA ARG A 79 17.04 7.48 -0.26
C ARG A 79 16.60 6.79 1.03
N VAL A 80 15.34 6.41 1.16
CA VAL A 80 14.85 5.71 2.36
C VAL A 80 15.57 4.37 2.54
N ARG A 81 15.73 3.60 1.45
CA ARG A 81 16.45 2.33 1.48
C ARG A 81 17.91 2.50 1.94
N ALA A 82 18.59 3.55 1.48
CA ALA A 82 19.96 3.85 1.91
C ALA A 82 20.03 4.32 3.38
N GLU A 83 19.05 5.11 3.84
CA GLU A 83 19.01 5.66 5.20
C GLU A 83 18.59 4.63 6.27
N GLU A 84 17.74 3.65 5.94
CA GLU A 84 17.35 2.56 6.88
C GLU A 84 18.37 1.43 6.92
N GLY A 85 19.01 1.14 5.77
CA GLY A 85 19.86 -0.03 5.59
C GLY A 85 19.06 -1.35 5.51
N ALA A 86 19.76 -2.43 5.17
CA ALA A 86 19.13 -3.70 4.83
C ALA A 86 18.32 -4.36 5.97
N LEU A 87 18.68 -4.10 7.23
CA LEU A 87 18.06 -4.75 8.39
C LEU A 87 16.83 -4.02 8.94
N ASN A 88 16.73 -2.70 8.74
CA ASN A 88 15.65 -1.88 9.30
C ASN A 88 14.65 -1.39 8.25
N PHE A 89 14.90 -1.69 6.96
CA PHE A 89 14.05 -1.28 5.87
C PHE A 89 12.79 -2.16 5.76
N SER A 90 11.63 -1.51 5.86
CA SER A 90 10.32 -2.09 5.63
C SER A 90 9.82 -1.70 4.23
N LEU A 91 9.62 -2.70 3.36
CA LEU A 91 9.13 -2.47 2.00
C LEU A 91 7.62 -2.18 1.97
N LEU A 92 6.84 -2.92 2.74
CA LEU A 92 5.38 -2.82 2.78
C LEU A 92 4.95 -2.57 4.22
N LYS A 93 3.81 -1.92 4.40
CA LYS A 93 3.07 -1.98 5.65
C LYS A 93 2.51 -3.39 5.77
N ILE A 94 3.31 -4.29 6.33
CA ILE A 94 2.80 -5.60 6.72
C ILE A 94 1.76 -5.33 7.80
N PHE A 95 0.55 -5.84 7.60
CA PHE A 95 -0.51 -5.74 8.59
C PHE A 95 0.00 -6.32 9.92
N HIS A 96 0.40 -5.45 10.85
CA HIS A 96 0.28 -5.74 12.27
C HIS A 96 -1.22 -5.80 12.56
N TYR A 97 -1.89 -6.88 12.16
CA TYR A 97 -3.11 -7.32 12.79
C TYR A 97 -2.71 -7.90 14.15
N SER A 98 -2.25 -7.05 15.05
CA SER A 98 -2.27 -7.34 16.47
C SER A 98 -3.73 -7.22 16.91
N GLN A 99 -4.52 -8.26 16.64
CA GLN A 99 -5.36 -8.71 17.74
C GLN A 99 -4.39 -9.03 18.89
N PRO A 100 -4.66 -8.60 20.14
CA PRO A 100 -3.99 -9.25 21.26
C PRO A 100 -4.22 -10.76 21.07
N ALA A 101 -3.19 -11.56 21.33
CA ALA A 101 -3.24 -13.01 21.21
C ALA A 101 -4.22 -13.61 22.23
N GLU A 102 -5.52 -13.36 22.06
CA GLU A 102 -6.59 -14.17 22.60
C GLU A 102 -6.87 -15.21 21.53
N LEU A 103 -6.29 -16.40 21.75
CA LEU A 103 -6.61 -17.69 21.14
C LEU A 103 -7.73 -17.64 20.09
N ILE A 104 -7.40 -17.20 18.87
CA ILE A 104 -8.28 -17.41 17.73
C ILE A 104 -8.20 -18.91 17.44
N ASN A 105 -9.24 -19.65 17.82
CA ASN A 105 -9.37 -21.04 17.41
C ASN A 105 -9.40 -21.07 15.88
N ASN A 106 -8.80 -22.11 15.30
CA ASN A 106 -8.72 -22.35 13.84
C ASN A 106 -10.10 -22.41 13.13
N SER A 107 -11.21 -22.21 13.84
CA SER A 107 -12.58 -22.09 13.30
C SER A 107 -12.92 -20.69 12.79
N ASP A 108 -12.20 -19.64 13.22
CA ASP A 108 -12.66 -18.25 13.01
C ASP A 108 -11.93 -17.53 11.86
N VAL A 109 -10.97 -18.20 11.22
CA VAL A 109 -10.30 -17.69 10.01
C VAL A 109 -11.15 -17.97 8.77
N HIS A 110 -12.41 -17.53 8.78
CA HIS A 110 -13.17 -17.46 7.54
C HIS A 110 -12.78 -16.17 6.83
N PHE A 111 -11.71 -16.22 6.05
CA PHE A 111 -11.32 -15.15 5.12
C PHE A 111 -12.43 -14.98 4.09
N ASP A 112 -13.38 -14.08 4.36
CA ASP A 112 -14.53 -13.88 3.48
C ASP A 112 -14.11 -13.03 2.26
N LEU A 113 -13.54 -13.71 1.26
CA LEU A 113 -13.25 -13.15 -0.07
C LEU A 113 -14.44 -12.39 -0.68
N ARG A 114 -15.67 -12.62 -0.20
CA ARG A 114 -16.88 -11.91 -0.62
C ARG A 114 -16.85 -10.40 -0.33
N ALA A 115 -16.25 -10.00 0.79
CA ALA A 115 -16.26 -8.59 1.22
C ALA A 115 -15.25 -7.72 0.45
N GLN A 116 -14.18 -8.33 -0.08
CA GLN A 116 -13.07 -7.60 -0.68
C GLN A 116 -13.16 -7.51 -2.21
N LEU A 117 -13.91 -8.40 -2.88
CA LEU A 117 -14.02 -8.44 -4.34
C LEU A 117 -15.47 -8.64 -4.80
N PRO A 118 -16.34 -7.62 -4.66
CA PRO A 118 -17.76 -7.70 -4.99
C PRO A 118 -18.03 -7.88 -6.50
N HIS A 119 -17.03 -7.68 -7.36
CA HIS A 119 -17.12 -7.76 -8.82
C HIS A 119 -16.65 -9.09 -9.41
N LEU A 120 -16.22 -10.06 -8.59
CA LEU A 120 -15.83 -11.37 -9.11
C LEU A 120 -17.05 -12.14 -9.65
N PRO A 121 -17.00 -12.68 -10.87
CA PRO A 121 -18.07 -13.49 -11.42
C PRO A 121 -18.31 -14.73 -10.55
N GLN A 122 -19.57 -15.18 -10.47
CA GLN A 122 -19.97 -16.34 -9.66
C GLN A 122 -19.32 -17.67 -10.12
N GLU A 123 -18.76 -17.66 -11.33
CA GLU A 123 -18.08 -18.77 -11.97
C GLU A 123 -16.77 -18.25 -12.57
N ILE A 124 -15.67 -18.92 -12.26
CA ILE A 124 -14.35 -18.62 -12.82
C ILE A 124 -13.91 -19.86 -13.60
N ILE A 125 -13.40 -19.63 -14.82
CA ILE A 125 -12.79 -20.66 -15.64
C ILE A 125 -11.29 -20.60 -15.38
N ILE A 126 -10.73 -21.69 -14.86
CA ILE A 126 -9.30 -21.84 -14.66
C ILE A 126 -8.80 -22.80 -15.74
N THR A 127 -7.85 -22.35 -16.55
CA THR A 127 -7.15 -23.19 -17.52
C THR A 127 -5.77 -23.50 -16.99
N ASP A 128 -5.40 -24.77 -16.95
CA ASP A 128 -4.09 -25.19 -16.51
C ASP A 128 -3.01 -24.97 -17.59
N SER A 129 -1.77 -25.29 -17.26
CA SER A 129 -0.64 -25.20 -18.20
C SER A 129 -0.69 -26.22 -19.34
N THR A 130 -1.59 -27.21 -19.28
CA THR A 130 -1.79 -28.21 -20.33
C THR A 130 -2.94 -27.84 -21.29
N GLY A 131 -3.69 -26.78 -20.96
CA GLY A 131 -4.81 -26.28 -21.75
C GLY A 131 -6.16 -26.84 -21.32
N GLU A 132 -6.23 -27.60 -20.24
CA GLU A 132 -7.48 -28.11 -19.68
C GLU A 132 -8.17 -27.04 -18.82
N SER A 133 -9.44 -26.77 -19.12
CA SER A 133 -10.23 -25.77 -18.41
C SER A 133 -11.23 -26.41 -17.45
N GLY A 134 -11.14 -26.05 -16.16
CA GLY A 134 -12.10 -26.39 -15.13
C GLY A 134 -13.03 -25.22 -14.80
N LYS A 135 -14.34 -25.49 -14.70
CA LYS A 135 -15.34 -24.51 -14.24
C LYS A 135 -15.54 -24.63 -12.74
N TYR A 136 -15.19 -23.58 -12.01
CA TYR A 136 -15.35 -23.54 -10.56
C TYR A 136 -16.47 -22.58 -10.20
N ARG A 137 -17.53 -23.14 -9.60
CA ARG A 137 -18.71 -22.39 -9.15
C ARG A 137 -18.62 -22.16 -7.65
N ARG A 138 -18.82 -20.91 -7.23
CA ARG A 138 -18.75 -20.53 -5.82
C ARG A 138 -19.96 -21.09 -5.05
N THR A 139 -19.76 -22.15 -4.25
CA THR A 139 -20.82 -22.67 -3.36
C THR A 139 -20.87 -21.83 -2.09
N GLY A 140 -21.94 -21.05 -1.90
CA GLY A 140 -22.11 -20.25 -0.69
C GLY A 140 -22.82 -21.02 0.43
N ARG A 141 -22.23 -21.02 1.62
CA ARG A 141 -22.97 -20.95 2.89
C ARG A 141 -22.80 -19.56 3.47
#